data_AF-A0A0R3WFI4-F1
#
_entry.id   AF-A0A0R3WFI4-F1
#
_cell.length_a   1.000
_cell.length_b   1.000
_cell.length_c   1.000
_cell.angle_alpha   90.00
_cell.angle_beta   90.00
_cell.angle_gamma   90.00
#
_symmetry.space_group_name_H-M   'P 1'
#
loop_
_entity.id
_entity.type
_entity.pdbx_description
1 polymer ?
#
loop_
_entity_poly.entity_id
_entity_poly.type
_entity_poly.pdbx_seq_one_letter_code
_entity_poly.pdbx_strand_id
1 'polypeptide(L)'
;MADPVELTRPDPDLSVPQDVQLVATDCHTVYMSWDPPAQSYGRIAGYKIWILDDVKDEYITVHSGCSYNFTSLKPGRHVLASVRAELYPLSSMRLEYVGTFSTAAEVTTPQCEEGVDILCAGRNSGYHGTG
;
A
#
# COMPACT_ATOMS: atom_id res chain seq x y z
N MET A 1 44.21 14.24 9.19
CA MET A 1 43.33 13.61 8.19
C MET A 1 42.06 13.29 8.94
N ALA A 2 40.96 13.98 8.64
CA ALA A 2 39.67 13.63 9.21
C ALA A 2 39.06 12.58 8.28
N ASP A 3 38.73 11.42 8.84
CA ASP A 3 37.73 10.52 8.29
C ASP A 3 36.51 11.35 7.86
N PRO A 4 36.10 11.31 6.59
CA PRO A 4 34.81 11.88 6.23
C PRO A 4 33.80 11.05 7.02
N VAL A 5 33.01 11.71 7.88
CA VAL A 5 31.83 11.12 8.47
C VAL A 5 30.98 10.69 7.28
N GLU A 6 31.08 9.41 6.92
CA GLU A 6 30.15 8.73 6.05
C GLU A 6 28.84 8.80 6.83
N LEU A 7 28.14 9.93 6.69
CA LEU A 7 26.70 10.02 6.81
C LEU A 7 26.22 9.03 5.78
N THR A 8 26.23 7.74 6.14
CA THR A 8 25.57 6.67 5.43
C THR A 8 24.17 7.21 5.24
N ARG A 9 23.91 7.75 4.04
CA ARG A 9 22.62 8.33 3.73
C ARG A 9 21.66 7.20 4.00
N PRO A 10 20.72 7.35 4.94
CA PRO A 10 19.81 6.27 5.26
C PRO A 10 19.19 5.84 3.95
N ASP A 11 19.47 4.60 3.52
CA ASP A 11 18.98 4.09 2.25
C ASP A 11 17.46 4.25 2.27
N PRO A 12 16.90 5.18 1.48
CA PRO A 12 15.49 5.56 1.60
C PRO A 12 14.60 4.36 1.29
N ASP A 13 15.06 3.47 0.41
CA ASP A 13 14.44 2.19 0.05
C ASP A 13 14.27 1.20 1.20
N LEU A 14 15.08 1.28 2.27
CA LEU A 14 14.95 0.36 3.40
C LEU A 14 13.95 0.88 4.46
N SER A 15 13.64 2.17 4.43
CA SER A 15 12.68 2.82 5.33
C SER A 15 11.26 2.90 4.76
N VAL A 16 11.05 2.48 3.50
CA VAL A 16 9.71 2.41 2.91
C VAL A 16 9.03 1.08 3.22
N PRO A 17 7.70 1.10 3.41
CA PRO A 17 6.91 -0.13 3.46
C PRO A 17 7.13 -0.99 2.22
N GLN A 18 7.21 -2.30 2.41
CA GLN A 18 7.45 -3.27 1.35
C GLN A 18 6.15 -3.96 0.92
N ASP A 19 6.20 -4.74 -0.15
CA ASP A 19 5.07 -5.54 -0.65
C ASP A 19 3.73 -4.77 -0.69
N VAL A 20 3.77 -3.55 -1.22
CA VAL A 20 2.56 -2.72 -1.27
C VAL A 20 1.63 -3.25 -2.34
N GLN A 21 0.49 -3.77 -1.91
CA GLN A 21 -0.53 -4.36 -2.77
C GLN A 21 -1.83 -3.59 -2.65
N LEU A 22 -2.53 -3.48 -3.78
CA LEU A 22 -3.82 -2.83 -3.89
C LEU A 22 -4.77 -3.75 -4.65
N VAL A 23 -5.87 -4.14 -4.00
CA VAL A 23 -6.82 -5.13 -4.50
C VAL A 23 -8.23 -4.56 -4.40
N ALA A 24 -8.91 -4.45 -5.54
CA ALA A 24 -10.32 -4.06 -5.54
C ALA A 24 -11.19 -5.26 -5.12
N THR A 25 -11.70 -5.21 -3.90
CA THR A 25 -12.59 -6.25 -3.36
C THR A 25 -14.03 -6.06 -3.83
N ASP A 26 -14.43 -4.82 -4.11
CA ASP A 26 -15.76 -4.46 -4.56
C ASP A 26 -15.70 -3.26 -5.52
N CYS A 27 -16.80 -2.96 -6.20
CA CYS A 27 -16.94 -1.80 -7.07
C CYS A 27 -16.75 -0.46 -6.32
N HIS A 28 -16.94 -0.42 -4.99
CA HIS A 28 -16.66 0.76 -4.15
C HIS A 28 -15.60 0.53 -3.06
N THR A 29 -14.98 -0.65 -3.04
CA THR A 29 -14.09 -1.06 -1.96
C THR A 29 -12.75 -1.53 -2.50
N VAL A 30 -11.67 -0.93 -2.02
CA VAL A 30 -10.31 -1.34 -2.35
C VAL A 30 -9.57 -1.65 -1.05
N TYR A 31 -9.02 -2.85 -0.98
CA TYR A 31 -8.16 -3.27 0.10
C TYR A 31 -6.70 -3.00 -0.26
N MET A 32 -5.99 -2.36 0.66
CA MET A 32 -4.55 -2.15 0.56
C MET A 32 -3.85 -2.89 1.68
N SER A 33 -2.75 -3.55 1.35
CA SER A 33 -1.85 -4.18 2.31
C SER A 33 -0.41 -3.83 1.97
N TRP A 34 0.43 -3.83 3.00
CA TRP A 34 1.86 -3.62 2.88
C TRP A 34 2.57 -4.39 3.99
N ASP A 35 3.87 -4.57 3.83
CA ASP A 35 4.77 -5.05 4.86
C ASP A 35 5.48 -3.88 5.56
N PRO A 36 5.83 -4.02 6.84
CA PRO A 36 6.63 -3.03 7.54
C PRO A 36 8.00 -2.84 6.84
N PRO A 37 8.61 -1.65 6.95
CA PRO A 37 9.92 -1.39 6.37
C PRO A 37 10.98 -2.33 6.96
N ALA A 38 11.91 -2.79 6.12
CA ALA A 38 13.00 -3.68 6.54
C ALA A 38 13.97 -3.01 7.54
N GLN A 39 14.15 -1.70 7.45
CA GLN A 39 14.83 -0.89 8.46
C GLN A 39 13.94 0.23 8.94
N SER A 40 13.56 0.18 10.21
CA SER A 40 12.97 1.31 10.90
C SER A 40 14.07 2.12 11.58
N TYR A 41 14.32 3.35 11.12
CA TYR A 41 15.27 4.30 11.74
C TYR A 41 14.76 4.87 13.09
N GLY A 42 13.95 4.11 13.83
CA GLY A 42 13.27 4.51 15.05
C GLY A 42 12.04 3.63 15.32
N ARG A 43 11.20 4.04 16.28
CA ARG A 43 9.92 3.36 16.53
C ARG A 43 8.87 3.88 15.56
N ILE A 44 8.27 2.98 14.77
CA ILE A 44 7.15 3.29 13.89
C ILE A 44 5.96 3.73 14.77
N ALA A 45 5.50 4.95 14.55
CA ALA A 45 4.32 5.53 15.18
C ALA A 45 3.03 5.20 14.42
N GLY A 46 3.17 4.93 13.12
CA GLY A 46 2.08 4.57 12.23
C GLY A 46 2.53 4.61 10.77
N TYR A 47 1.55 4.62 9.88
CA TYR A 47 1.72 4.71 8.44
C TYR A 47 0.83 5.83 7.90
N LYS A 48 1.34 6.52 6.89
CA LYS A 48 0.57 7.49 6.13
C LYS A 48 0.40 7.00 4.71
N ILE A 49 -0.85 6.81 4.32
CA ILE A 49 -1.23 6.40 2.99
C ILE A 49 -1.63 7.64 2.21
N TRP A 50 -1.15 7.74 0.99
CA TRP A 50 -1.59 8.69 -0.01
C TRP A 50 -2.36 7.92 -1.08
N ILE A 51 -3.63 8.24 -1.25
CA ILE A 51 -4.47 7.68 -2.31
C ILE A 51 -4.79 8.79 -3.30
N LEU A 52 -4.67 8.49 -4.58
CA LEU A 52 -5.02 9.34 -5.69
C LEU A 52 -6.07 8.61 -6.54
N ASP A 53 -7.25 9.21 -6.61
CA ASP A 53 -8.30 8.88 -7.56
C ASP A 53 -8.42 10.01 -8.59
N ASP A 54 -9.06 9.73 -9.72
CA ASP A 54 -9.35 10.70 -10.80
C ASP A 54 -10.07 11.97 -10.30
N VAL A 55 -10.75 11.90 -9.15
CA VAL A 55 -11.51 13.00 -8.55
C VAL A 55 -10.70 13.80 -7.54
N LYS A 56 -9.86 13.16 -6.73
CA LYS A 56 -9.12 13.80 -5.63
C LYS A 56 -7.97 12.95 -5.10
N ASP A 57 -6.98 13.61 -4.53
CA ASP A 57 -6.02 13.01 -3.61
C ASP A 57 -6.49 13.09 -2.14
N GLU A 58 -6.16 12.08 -1.36
CA GLU A 58 -6.46 12.03 0.08
C GLU A 58 -5.31 11.38 0.84
N TYR A 59 -5.11 11.82 2.09
CA TYR A 59 -4.12 11.25 3.00
C TYR A 59 -4.81 10.61 4.19
N ILE A 60 -4.40 9.37 4.49
CA ILE A 60 -4.97 8.56 5.57
C ILE A 60 -3.86 8.20 6.53
N THR A 61 -4.09 8.40 7.82
CA THR A 61 -3.17 8.00 8.88
C THR A 61 -3.65 6.70 9.53
N VAL A 62 -2.78 5.70 9.53
CA VAL A 62 -3.00 4.38 10.12
C VAL A 62 -2.05 4.23 11.30
N HIS A 63 -2.58 4.19 12.52
CA HIS A 63 -1.76 4.12 13.73
C HIS A 63 -1.20 2.72 14.02
N SER A 64 -1.86 1.67 13.53
CA SER A 64 -1.46 0.29 13.75
C SER A 64 -2.01 -0.62 12.66
N GLY A 65 -1.27 -1.69 12.35
CA GLY A 65 -1.56 -2.60 11.25
C GLY A 65 -0.85 -2.22 9.96
N CYS A 66 -0.83 -3.15 9.02
CA CYS A 66 -0.19 -2.98 7.72
C CYS A 66 -1.20 -3.15 6.57
N SER A 67 -2.46 -2.81 6.85
CA SER A 67 -3.53 -2.87 5.87
C SER A 67 -4.58 -1.80 6.14
N TYR A 68 -5.21 -1.33 5.07
CA TYR A 68 -6.30 -0.38 5.13
C TYR A 68 -7.35 -0.73 4.09
N ASN A 69 -8.61 -0.52 4.44
CA ASN A 69 -9.73 -0.75 3.53
C ASN A 69 -10.35 0.59 3.14
N PHE A 70 -10.20 0.96 1.87
CA PHE A 70 -10.84 2.13 1.31
C PHE A 70 -12.28 1.79 0.96
N THR A 71 -13.23 2.44 1.63
CA THR A 71 -14.66 2.32 1.37
C THR A 71 -15.19 3.61 0.73
N SER A 72 -16.21 3.50 -0.12
CA SER A 72 -16.80 4.65 -0.85
C SER A 72 -15.96 5.19 -2.02
N LEU A 73 -15.19 4.33 -2.68
CA LEU A 73 -14.55 4.67 -3.96
C LEU A 73 -15.54 4.64 -5.12
N LYS A 74 -15.22 5.32 -6.22
CA LYS A 74 -16.05 5.26 -7.42
C LYS A 74 -15.76 3.99 -8.23
N PRO A 75 -16.79 3.33 -8.78
CA PRO A 75 -16.62 2.16 -9.62
C PRO A 75 -16.06 2.52 -11.00
N GLY A 76 -15.25 1.61 -11.57
CA GLY A 76 -14.66 1.78 -12.90
C GLY A 76 -13.59 2.86 -12.98
N ARG A 77 -12.79 3.06 -11.93
CA ARG A 77 -11.78 4.12 -11.85
C ARG A 77 -10.40 3.58 -11.54
N HIS A 78 -9.38 4.26 -12.06
CA HIS A 78 -7.98 3.97 -11.77
C HIS A 78 -7.63 4.61 -10.42
N VAL A 79 -7.24 3.78 -9.47
CA VAL A 79 -6.89 4.16 -8.12
C VAL A 79 -5.41 3.89 -7.92
N LEU A 80 -4.70 4.90 -7.43
CA LEU A 80 -3.28 4.87 -7.11
C LEU A 80 -3.13 5.02 -5.61
N ALA A 81 -2.34 4.16 -4.96
CA ALA A 81 -2.07 4.30 -3.54
C ALA A 81 -0.59 4.06 -3.22
N SER A 82 -0.01 4.94 -2.40
CA SER A 82 1.34 4.82 -1.87
C SER A 82 1.29 4.93 -0.36
N VAL A 83 2.19 4.24 0.35
CA VAL A 83 2.25 4.27 1.81
C VAL A 83 3.67 4.60 2.28
N ARG A 84 3.78 5.32 3.39
CA ARG A 84 5.05 5.59 4.07
C ARG A 84 4.93 5.31 5.56
N ALA A 85 6.02 4.92 6.18
CA ALA A 85 6.09 4.81 7.64
C ALA A 85 6.27 6.20 8.26
N GLU A 86 5.53 6.48 9.33
CA GLU A 86 5.72 7.64 10.20
C GLU A 86 6.48 7.19 11.45
N LEU A 87 7.64 7.79 11.71
CA LEU A 87 8.46 7.51 12.89
C LEU A 87 8.12 8.49 14.02
N TYR A 88 8.15 8.05 15.28
CA TYR A 88 8.11 8.98 16.40
C TYR A 88 9.30 9.94 16.32
N PRO A 89 9.09 11.27 16.51
CA PRO A 89 10.22 12.18 16.58
C PRO A 89 11.10 11.77 17.77
N LEU A 90 12.36 11.44 17.48
CA LEU A 90 13.39 11.17 18.46
C LEU A 90 13.70 12.48 19.21
N SER A 91 12.87 12.81 20.21
CA SER A 91 13.05 13.85 21.24
C SER A 91 13.50 15.25 20.78
N SER A 92 12.58 16.23 20.79
CA SER A 92 12.80 17.69 20.83
C SER A 92 13.83 18.32 19.85
N MET A 93 14.31 17.58 18.86
CA MET A 93 15.10 18.07 17.73
C MET A 93 14.21 17.91 16.49
N ARG A 94 13.82 19.03 15.89
CA ARG A 94 12.91 19.12 14.73
C ARG A 94 13.59 18.62 13.45
N LEU A 95 14.05 17.37 13.46
CA LEU A 95 14.33 16.61 12.25
C LEU A 95 13.08 15.76 12.01
N GLU A 96 12.10 16.37 11.34
CA GLU A 96 10.96 15.65 10.80
C GLU A 96 11.48 14.75 9.67
N TYR A 97 11.97 13.55 10.01
CA TYR A 97 12.25 12.55 8.99
C TYR A 97 10.92 11.96 8.54
N VAL A 98 10.38 12.57 7.51
CA VAL A 98 9.23 12.05 6.79
C VAL A 98 9.75 11.01 5.82
N GLY A 99 9.45 9.74 6.06
CA GLY A 99 9.87 8.65 5.17
C GLY A 99 9.43 8.88 3.72
N THR A 100 10.19 8.35 2.77
CA THR A 100 9.81 8.37 1.36
C THR A 100 8.53 7.54 1.16
N PHE A 101 7.67 7.95 0.23
CA PHE A 101 6.53 7.13 -0.16
C PHE A 101 7.00 5.86 -0.88
N SER A 102 6.35 4.74 -0.59
CA SER A 102 6.54 3.50 -1.35
C SER A 102 6.23 3.71 -2.82
N THR A 103 6.65 2.75 -3.64
CA THR A 103 6.10 2.60 -5.00
C THR A 103 4.57 2.67 -4.93
N ALA A 104 3.96 3.38 -5.88
CA ALA A 104 2.52 3.45 -5.99
C ALA A 104 2.00 2.11 -6.50
N ALA A 105 1.07 1.53 -5.75
CA ALA A 105 0.27 0.42 -6.23
C ALA A 105 -0.93 0.98 -7.01
N GLU A 106 -1.24 0.36 -8.14
CA GLU A 106 -2.33 0.79 -9.02
C GLU A 106 -3.37 -0.32 -9.10
N VAL A 107 -4.65 0.05 -9.05
CA VAL A 107 -5.75 -0.88 -9.29
C VAL A 107 -6.87 -0.15 -10.01
N THR A 108 -7.60 -0.87 -10.87
CA THR A 108 -8.86 -0.37 -11.41
C THR A 108 -10.00 -1.00 -10.63
N THR A 109 -10.88 -0.18 -10.04
CA THR A 109 -12.09 -0.70 -9.41
C THR A 109 -13.00 -1.31 -10.47
N PRO A 110 -13.63 -2.47 -10.20
CA PRO A 110 -14.59 -3.03 -11.14
C PRO A 110 -15.75 -2.05 -11.33
N GLN A 111 -16.34 -2.05 -12.53
CA GLN A 111 -17.62 -1.38 -12.70
C GLN A 111 -18.65 -2.12 -11.87
N CYS A 112 -19.51 -1.37 -11.16
CA CYS A 112 -20.63 -1.99 -10.48
C CYS A 112 -21.67 -2.39 -11.54
N GLU A 113 -21.39 -3.48 -12.25
CA GLU A 113 -22.43 -4.19 -12.96
C GLU A 113 -23.19 -4.98 -11.90
N GLU A 114 -24.43 -4.55 -11.67
CA GLU A 114 -25.36 -5.17 -10.73
C GLU A 114 -25.57 -6.63 -11.15
N GLY A 115 -24.84 -7.56 -10.53
CA GLY A 115 -25.06 -9.00 -10.65
C GLY A 115 -24.17 -9.76 -11.64
N VAL A 116 -22.90 -9.97 -11.29
CA VAL A 116 -22.20 -11.19 -11.71
C VAL A 116 -21.86 -12.00 -10.46
N ASP A 117 -22.77 -12.92 -10.15
CA ASP A 117 -22.48 -14.10 -9.34
C ASP A 117 -21.26 -14.80 -9.97
N ILE A 118 -20.08 -14.63 -9.36
CA ILE A 118 -18.90 -15.39 -9.73
C ILE A 118 -19.11 -16.80 -9.15
N LEU A 119 -20.01 -17.54 -9.78
CA LEU A 119 -20.08 -18.98 -9.65
C LEU A 119 -18.70 -19.46 -10.10
N CYS A 120 -17.84 -19.85 -9.15
CA CYS A 120 -16.59 -20.53 -9.42
C CYS A 120 -16.90 -21.85 -10.13
N ALA A 121 -17.15 -21.79 -11.44
CA ALA A 121 -17.33 -22.94 -12.31
C ALA A 121 -15.94 -23.52 -12.64
N GLY A 122 -15.28 -24.06 -11.63
CA GLY A 122 -14.19 -25.02 -11.81
C GLY A 122 -14.74 -26.39 -12.20
N ARG A 123 -15.59 -26.48 -13.24
CA ARG A 123 -15.97 -27.76 -13.86
C ARG A 123 -14.92 -28.10 -14.91
N ASN A 124 -13.80 -28.67 -14.49
CA ASN A 124 -13.00 -29.46 -15.43
C ASN A 124 -13.46 -30.92 -15.38
N SER A 125 -14.47 -31.21 -16.21
CA SER A 125 -14.75 -32.57 -16.65
C SER A 125 -13.71 -33.01 -17.66
N GLY A 126 -13.09 -34.16 -17.42
CA GLY A 126 -12.79 -35.14 -18.47
C GLY A 126 -11.39 -35.12 -19.06
N TYR A 127 -10.55 -36.03 -18.55
CA TYR A 127 -9.58 -36.71 -19.40
C TYR A 127 -9.87 -38.22 -19.35
N HIS A 128 -10.41 -38.71 -20.45
CA HIS A 128 -10.55 -40.12 -20.81
C HIS A 128 -9.64 -40.36 -22.01
N GLY A 129 -8.85 -41.45 -22.00
CA GLY A 129 -8.02 -41.91 -23.12
C GLY A 129 -6.67 -42.46 -22.65
N THR A 130 -6.56 -43.76 -22.32
CA THR A 130 -6.23 -44.93 -23.19
C THR A 130 -4.74 -45.11 -23.46
N GLY A 131 -4.22 -46.28 -23.07
CA GLY A 131 -2.89 -46.80 -23.37
C GLY A 131 -2.57 -48.01 -22.51
#